data_AF-A0A0C3S4K7-F1
#
_entry.id   AF-A0A0C3S4K7-F1
#
_cell.length_a   1.000
_cell.length_b   1.000
_cell.length_c   1.000
_cell.angle_alpha   90.00
_cell.angle_beta   90.00
_cell.angle_gamma   90.00
#
_symmetry.space_group_name_H-M   'P 1'
#
loop_
_entity.id
_entity.type
_entity.pdbx_description
1 polymer ?
#
loop_
_entity_poly.entity_id
_entity_poly.type
_entity_poly.pdbx_seq_one_letter_code
_entity_poly.pdbx_strand_id
1 'polypeptide(L)'
;MEYSPRYPQPFTISQAVGLDVGMITEEIARLQNSLAYLRSTQAQLKEVNDESPDPEFTKAMEENDDVIGSQEERISMLKIALTEKGI
;
A
#
# COMPACT_ATOMS: atom_id res chain seq x y z
N MET A 1 5.12 20.21 3.51
CA MET A 1 4.10 19.58 4.37
C MET A 1 4.78 18.43 5.08
N GLU A 2 4.62 18.33 6.40
CA GLU A 2 5.18 17.21 7.17
C GLU A 2 4.20 16.03 7.02
N TYR A 3 4.50 15.12 6.09
CA TYR A 3 3.70 13.89 5.92
C TYR A 3 4.16 12.86 6.95
N SER A 4 3.22 12.35 7.74
CA SER A 4 3.47 11.33 8.76
C SER A 4 2.61 10.10 8.45
N PRO A 5 3.22 8.96 8.08
CA PRO A 5 2.47 7.73 7.79
C PRO A 5 1.89 7.14 9.07
N ARG A 6 0.69 6.53 8.98
CA ARG A 6 0.06 5.78 10.06
C ARG A 6 0.77 4.44 10.28
N TYR A 7 1.19 3.78 9.21
CA TYR A 7 1.85 2.47 9.27
C TYR A 7 3.37 2.62 9.28
N PRO A 8 4.12 1.70 9.92
CA PRO A 8 5.57 1.64 9.78
C PRO A 8 5.97 1.48 8.31
N GLN A 9 6.91 2.30 7.85
CA GLN A 9 7.39 2.29 6.47
C GLN A 9 8.87 1.92 6.42
N PRO A 10 9.33 1.24 5.35
CA PRO A 10 10.71 0.78 5.24
C PRO A 10 11.72 1.93 5.04
N PHE A 11 11.23 3.14 4.77
CA PHE A 11 12.03 4.34 4.58
C PHE A 11 11.22 5.58 4.95
N THR A 12 11.93 6.68 5.17
CA THR A 12 11.37 8.03 5.30
C THR A 12 11.24 8.71 3.92
N ILE A 13 10.52 9.83 3.82
CA ILE A 13 10.45 10.61 2.58
C ILE A 13 11.84 11.09 2.16
N SER A 14 12.64 11.60 3.10
CA SER A 14 14.00 12.07 2.79
C SER A 14 14.88 10.97 2.20
N GLN A 15 14.75 9.73 2.69
CA GLN A 15 15.43 8.58 2.08
C GLN A 15 14.89 8.25 0.68
N ALA A 16 13.57 8.30 0.48
CA ALA A 16 12.95 8.08 -0.82
C ALA A 16 13.38 9.13 -1.87
N VAL A 17 13.56 10.39 -1.47
CA VAL A 17 14.07 11.48 -2.33
C VAL A 17 15.51 11.21 -2.79
N GLY A 18 16.27 10.39 -2.06
CA GLY A 18 17.61 9.95 -2.47
C GLY A 18 17.61 8.88 -3.57
N LEU A 19 16.49 8.22 -3.84
CA LEU A 19 16.40 7.15 -4.84
C LEU A 19 16.35 7.70 -6.27
N ASP A 20 16.75 6.88 -7.24
CA ASP A 20 16.60 7.22 -8.66
C ASP A 20 15.12 7.25 -9.09
N VAL A 21 14.76 8.11 -10.05
CA VAL A 21 13.38 8.24 -10.53
C VAL A 21 12.85 6.92 -11.09
N GLY A 22 13.68 6.18 -11.84
CA GLY A 22 13.32 4.86 -12.37
C GLY A 22 12.93 3.90 -11.26
N MET A 23 13.77 3.81 -10.22
CA MET A 23 13.52 2.96 -9.05
C MET A 23 12.21 3.33 -8.33
N ILE A 24 11.93 4.62 -8.16
CA ILE A 24 10.67 5.07 -7.54
C ILE A 24 9.46 4.67 -8.40
N THR A 25 9.53 4.86 -9.72
CA THR A 25 8.43 4.52 -10.62
C THR A 25 8.18 3.01 -10.72
N GLU A 26 9.24 2.19 -10.75
CA GLU A 26 9.14 0.73 -10.72
C GLU A 26 8.51 0.24 -9.42
N GLU A 27 8.92 0.82 -8.28
CA GLU A 27 8.36 0.48 -6.98
C GLU A 27 6.87 0.84 -6.89
N ILE A 28 6.47 2.03 -7.38
CA ILE A 28 5.05 2.41 -7.45
C ILE A 28 4.26 1.40 -8.29
N ALA A 29 4.77 1.02 -9.47
CA ALA A 29 4.09 0.04 -10.33
C ALA A 29 3.95 -1.33 -9.65
N ARG A 30 5.00 -1.79 -8.96
CA ARG A 30 4.97 -3.03 -8.17
C ARG A 30 3.90 -2.99 -7.07
N LEU A 31 3.86 -1.91 -6.30
CA LEU A 31 2.88 -1.72 -5.23
C LEU A 31 1.45 -1.64 -5.79
N GLN A 32 1.24 -0.95 -6.91
CA GLN A 32 -0.07 -0.89 -7.58
C GLN A 32 -0.54 -2.28 -8.02
N ASN A 33 0.35 -3.09 -8.58
CA ASN A 33 0.03 -4.48 -8.92
C ASN A 33 -0.33 -5.29 -7.67
N SER A 34 0.47 -5.19 -6.60
CA SER A 34 0.17 -5.89 -5.33
C SER A 34 -1.18 -5.47 -4.74
N LEU A 35 -1.49 -4.18 -4.75
CA LEU A 35 -2.78 -3.65 -4.29
C LEU A 35 -3.96 -4.17 -5.13
N ALA A 36 -3.79 -4.33 -6.44
CA ALA A 36 -4.82 -4.90 -7.30
C ALA A 36 -5.15 -6.34 -6.90
N TYR A 37 -4.12 -7.16 -6.64
CA TYR A 37 -4.30 -8.53 -6.14
C TYR A 37 -4.95 -8.54 -4.75
N LEU A 38 -4.44 -7.76 -3.79
CA LEU A 38 -4.97 -7.70 -2.43
C LEU A 38 -6.46 -7.29 -2.40
N ARG A 39 -6.84 -6.27 -3.18
CA ARG A 39 -8.24 -5.83 -3.28
C ARG A 39 -9.14 -6.90 -3.92
N SER A 40 -8.62 -7.66 -4.89
CA SER A 40 -9.36 -8.79 -5.47
C SER A 40 -9.59 -9.90 -4.44
N THR A 41 -8.55 -10.25 -3.67
CA THR A 41 -8.68 -11.23 -2.57
C THR A 41 -9.61 -10.74 -1.47
N GLN A 42 -9.56 -9.44 -1.11
CA GLN A 42 -10.46 -8.83 -0.13
C GLN A 42 -11.92 -8.93 -0.57
N ALA A 43 -12.20 -8.66 -1.84
CA ALA A 43 -13.55 -8.78 -2.38
C ALA A 43 -14.05 -10.24 -2.35
N GLN A 44 -13.21 -11.21 -2.70
CA GLN A 44 -13.54 -12.63 -2.65
C GLN A 44 -13.78 -13.12 -1.21
N LEU A 45 -12.93 -12.72 -0.26
CA LEU A 45 -13.10 -13.07 1.16
C LEU A 45 -14.41 -12.52 1.71
N LYS A 46 -14.75 -11.28 1.34
CA LYS A 46 -16.01 -10.66 1.74
C LYS A 46 -17.22 -11.41 1.19
N GLU A 47 -17.21 -11.77 -0.09
CA GLU A 47 -18.29 -12.53 -0.73
C GLU A 47 -18.51 -13.88 -0.03
N VAL A 48 -17.43 -14.64 0.20
CA VAL A 48 -17.53 -15.94 0.89
C VAL A 48 -17.99 -15.79 2.35
N ASN A 49 -17.50 -14.77 3.06
CA ASN A 49 -17.89 -14.52 4.44
C ASN A 49 -19.34 -14.02 4.58
N ASP A 50 -19.87 -13.31 3.59
CA ASP A 50 -21.28 -12.89 3.57
C ASP A 50 -22.21 -14.11 3.36
N GLU A 51 -21.79 -15.12 2.60
CA GLU A 51 -22.53 -16.37 2.40
C GLU A 51 -22.42 -17.33 3.59
N SER A 52 -21.22 -17.46 4.15
CA SER A 52 -20.91 -18.35 5.26
C SER A 52 -19.94 -17.66 6.22
N PRO A 53 -20.46 -16.90 7.20
CA PRO A 53 -19.63 -16.15 8.13
C PRO A 53 -18.63 -17.04 8.88
N ASP A 54 -17.35 -16.68 8.76
CA ASP A 54 -16.23 -17.34 9.42
C ASP A 54 -15.33 -16.29 10.10
N PRO A 55 -15.11 -16.39 11.42
CA PRO A 55 -14.19 -15.52 12.13
C PRO A 55 -12.78 -15.46 11.50
N GLU A 56 -12.31 -16.54 10.88
CA GLU A 56 -11.00 -16.56 10.22
C GLU A 56 -11.00 -15.70 8.94
N PHE A 57 -12.09 -15.67 8.18
CA PHE A 57 -12.21 -14.76 7.03
C PHE A 57 -12.31 -13.31 7.47
N THR A 58 -13.01 -13.04 8.58
CA THR A 58 -13.07 -11.70 9.17
C THR A 58 -11.67 -11.22 9.54
N LYS A 59 -10.90 -12.07 10.23
CA LYS A 59 -9.51 -11.76 10.59
C LYS A 59 -8.60 -11.57 9.38
N ALA A 60 -8.70 -12.44 8.37
CA ALA A 60 -7.93 -12.29 7.13
C ALA A 60 -8.26 -10.98 6.40
N MET A 61 -9.52 -10.53 6.44
CA MET A 61 -9.92 -9.24 5.89
C MET A 61 -9.30 -8.06 6.65
N GLU A 62 -9.27 -8.13 7.99
CA GLU A 62 -8.62 -7.10 8.82
C GLU A 62 -7.11 -7.02 8.54
N GLU A 63 -6.43 -8.17 8.45
CA GLU A 63 -5.00 -8.24 8.11
C GLU A 63 -4.72 -7.67 6.71
N ASN A 64 -5.57 -7.95 5.73
CA ASN A 64 -5.45 -7.38 4.39
C ASN A 64 -5.64 -5.86 4.38
N ASP A 65 -6.60 -5.32 5.15
CA ASP A 65 -6.88 -3.89 5.22
C ASP A 65 -5.66 -3.12 5.76
N ASP A 66 -4.97 -3.65 6.78
CA ASP A 66 -3.73 -3.08 7.30
C ASP A 66 -2.61 -3.09 6.26
N VAL A 67 -2.44 -4.19 5.52
CA VAL A 67 -1.44 -4.30 4.45
C VAL A 67 -1.75 -3.34 3.30
N ILE A 68 -3.01 -3.24 2.88
CA ILE A 68 -3.48 -2.31 1.85
C ILE A 68 -3.16 -0.88 2.27
N GLY A 69 -3.54 -0.49 3.50
CA GLY A 69 -3.25 0.84 4.04
C GLY A 69 -1.77 1.17 4.05
N SER A 70 -0.91 0.24 4.50
CA SER A 70 0.54 0.42 4.49
C SER A 70 1.10 0.63 3.08
N GLN A 71 0.62 -0.12 2.08
CA GLN A 71 1.07 0.01 0.70
C GLN A 71 0.58 1.31 0.04
N GLU A 72 -0.65 1.75 0.31
CA GLU A 72 -1.18 3.03 -0.18
C GLU A 72 -0.39 4.24 0.36
N GLU A 73 -0.02 4.20 1.63
CA GLU A 73 0.86 5.21 2.22
C GLU A 73 2.24 5.21 1.58
N ARG A 74 2.80 4.02 1.33
CA ARG A 74 4.11 3.91 0.66
C ARG A 74 4.08 4.53 -0.73
N ILE A 75 3.04 4.28 -1.52
CA ILE A 75 2.85 4.93 -2.82
C ILE A 75 2.76 6.45 -2.64
N SER A 76 2.05 6.93 -1.63
CA SER A 76 1.92 8.37 -1.36
C SER A 76 3.27 9.01 -1.05
N MET A 77 4.09 8.37 -0.21
CA MET A 77 5.45 8.83 0.11
C MET A 77 6.35 8.87 -1.13
N LEU A 78 6.29 7.83 -1.97
CA LEU A 78 7.06 7.76 -3.21
C LEU A 78 6.63 8.84 -4.21
N LYS A 79 5.33 9.16 -4.29
CA LYS A 79 4.82 10.27 -5.10
C LYS A 79 5.30 11.63 -4.58
N ILE A 80 5.32 11.85 -3.26
CA ILE A 80 5.88 13.07 -2.67
C ILE A 80 7.36 13.19 -3.05
N ALA A 81 8.13 12.10 -2.98
CA ALA A 81 9.53 12.09 -3.37
C ALA A 81 9.75 12.44 -4.87
N LEU A 82 8.85 12.01 -5.76
CA LEU A 82 8.86 12.43 -7.17
C LEU A 82 8.59 13.93 -7.32
N THR A 83 7.59 14.45 -6.61
CA THR A 83 7.27 15.89 -6.63
C THR A 83 8.43 16.74 -6.13
N GLU A 84 9.14 16.32 -5.09
CA GLU A 84 10.35 17.02 -4.61
C GLU A 84 11.51 17.01 -5.64
N LYS A 85 11.52 16.02 -6.54
CA LYS A 85 12.45 15.96 -7.69
C LYS A 85 11.98 16.75 -8.92
N GLY A 86 10.81 17.38 -8.86
CA GLY A 86 10.22 18.13 -9.98
C GLY A 86 9.54 17.28 -11.05
N ILE A 87 9.17 16.04 -10.71
CA ILE A 87 8.38 15.12 -11.55
C ILE A 87 6.89 15.23 -11.18
#